data_AF-K1S9W7-F1
#
_entry.id   AF-K1S9W7-F1
#
_cell.length_a   1.000
_cell.length_b   1.000
_cell.length_c   1.000
_cell.angle_alpha   90.00
_cell.angle_beta   90.00
_cell.angle_gamma   90.00
#
_symmetry.space_group_name_H-M   'P 1'
#
loop_
_entity.id
_entity.type
_entity.pdbx_description
1 polymer ?
#
loop_
_entity_poly.entity_id
_entity_poly.type
_entity_poly.pdbx_seq_one_letter_code
_entity_poly.pdbx_strand_id
1 'polypeptide(L)'
;MEQASPVPIGFEDIEGGSHGYFHLLDNRIAIQEGMSQLQTIKTAIHEIAHAKLHTIDPNTPEQTNRPDSRTREVQAESVAYAVCQHYGLDTSEYSFGYVAGWSSGRELAELKASLEVIRSTAHELIS
;
A
#
# COMPACT_ATOMS: atom_id res chain seq x y z
N MET A 1 2.89 -14.07 13.37
CA MET A 1 2.91 -13.44 12.02
C MET A 1 1.53 -13.41 11.36
N GLU A 2 0.49 -14.05 11.94
CA GLU A 2 -0.91 -13.98 11.46
C GLU A 2 -1.64 -12.66 11.76
N GLN A 3 -0.99 -11.62 12.28
CA GLN A 3 -1.69 -10.46 12.87
C GLN A 3 -1.62 -9.14 12.08
N ALA A 4 -0.82 -9.03 11.01
CA ALA A 4 -0.63 -7.76 10.29
C ALA A 4 -1.44 -7.65 8.97
N SER A 5 -1.57 -8.77 8.24
CA SER A 5 -2.29 -8.78 6.95
C SER A 5 -3.77 -9.13 7.14
N PRO A 6 -4.71 -8.38 6.54
CA PRO A 6 -6.13 -8.73 6.58
C PRO A 6 -6.48 -9.95 5.70
N VAL A 7 -5.54 -10.39 4.86
CA VAL A 7 -5.74 -11.45 3.86
C VAL A 7 -4.54 -12.37 3.75
N PRO A 8 -4.69 -13.62 3.25
CA PRO A 8 -3.57 -14.52 3.02
C PRO A 8 -2.55 -13.92 2.04
N ILE A 9 -1.28 -14.17 2.28
CA ILE A 9 -0.16 -13.78 1.42
C ILE A 9 0.43 -15.04 0.80
N GLY A 10 0.54 -15.06 -0.52
CA GLY A 10 1.21 -16.12 -1.28
C GLY A 10 2.35 -15.57 -2.12
N PHE A 11 3.28 -16.45 -2.45
CA PHE A 11 4.34 -16.19 -3.42
C PHE A 11 4.03 -16.93 -4.72
N GLU A 12 4.25 -16.27 -5.85
CA GLU A 12 4.08 -16.85 -7.17
C GLU A 12 4.97 -16.14 -8.20
N ASP A 13 5.13 -16.74 -9.38
CA ASP A 13 5.80 -16.09 -10.51
C ASP A 13 4.80 -15.20 -11.26
N ILE A 14 4.98 -13.87 -11.15
CA ILE A 14 4.07 -12.85 -11.68
C ILE A 14 4.62 -12.34 -13.02
N GLU A 15 3.91 -12.63 -14.10
CA GLU A 15 4.24 -12.11 -15.43
C GLU A 15 4.06 -10.58 -15.52
N GLY A 16 4.89 -9.91 -16.32
CA GLY A 16 4.71 -8.49 -16.65
C GLY A 16 5.45 -7.50 -15.74
N GLY A 17 6.34 -7.98 -14.88
CA GLY A 17 7.27 -7.13 -14.11
C GLY A 17 6.66 -6.44 -12.89
N SER A 18 5.44 -6.82 -12.47
CA SER A 18 4.91 -6.41 -11.18
C SER A 18 5.63 -7.15 -10.06
N HIS A 19 5.83 -6.49 -8.92
CA HIS A 19 6.42 -7.12 -7.73
C HIS A 19 5.38 -7.81 -6.84
N GLY A 20 4.11 -7.46 -6.99
CA GLY A 20 3.01 -7.99 -6.19
C GLY A 20 1.67 -7.37 -6.59
N TYR A 21 0.59 -7.90 -6.04
CA TYR A 21 -0.74 -7.32 -6.17
C TYR A 21 -1.71 -7.86 -5.11
N PHE A 22 -2.66 -7.02 -4.70
CA PHE A 22 -3.85 -7.43 -3.97
C PHE A 22 -4.97 -7.84 -4.94
N HIS A 23 -5.39 -9.10 -4.87
CA HIS A 23 -6.45 -9.65 -5.71
C HIS A 23 -7.81 -9.56 -5.00
N LEU A 24 -8.67 -8.66 -5.48
CA LEU A 24 -9.96 -8.35 -4.84
C LEU A 24 -10.93 -9.54 -4.77
N LEU A 25 -11.04 -10.35 -5.83
CA LEU A 25 -12.03 -11.44 -5.88
C LEU A 25 -11.65 -12.61 -4.96
N ASP A 26 -10.42 -13.08 -5.11
CA ASP A 26 -9.83 -14.14 -4.28
C ASP A 26 -9.48 -13.67 -2.85
N ASN A 27 -9.56 -12.37 -2.59
CA ASN A 27 -9.22 -11.72 -1.32
C ASN A 27 -7.87 -12.22 -0.75
N ARG A 28 -6.81 -12.11 -1.58
CA ARG A 28 -5.44 -12.55 -1.26
C ARG A 28 -4.41 -11.56 -1.80
N ILE A 29 -3.21 -11.58 -1.22
CA ILE A 29 -2.05 -10.88 -1.75
C ILE A 29 -1.12 -11.90 -2.44
N ALA A 30 -0.64 -11.54 -3.63
CA ALA A 30 0.40 -12.25 -4.35
C ALA A 30 1.68 -11.40 -4.35
N ILE A 31 2.83 -12.05 -4.11
CA ILE A 31 4.16 -11.43 -4.13
C ILE A 31 5.06 -12.19 -5.09
N GLN A 32 5.83 -11.48 -5.91
CA GLN A 32 6.76 -12.07 -6.87
C GLN A 32 7.83 -12.90 -6.16
N GLU A 33 8.05 -14.12 -6.66
CA GLU A 33 9.14 -14.99 -6.21
C GLU A 33 10.53 -14.48 -6.63
N GLY A 34 11.54 -14.74 -5.81
CA GLY A 34 12.95 -14.48 -6.13
C GLY A 34 13.43 -13.03 -5.94
N MET A 35 12.59 -12.15 -5.39
CA MET A 35 13.00 -10.79 -5.05
C MET A 35 13.95 -10.73 -3.84
N SER A 36 14.66 -9.62 -3.68
CA SER A 36 15.44 -9.36 -2.46
C SER A 36 14.54 -9.29 -1.22
N GLN A 37 15.08 -9.56 -0.04
CA GLN A 37 14.31 -9.50 1.21
C GLN A 37 13.69 -8.12 1.44
N LEU A 38 14.45 -7.06 1.18
CA LEU A 38 13.98 -5.68 1.33
C LEU A 38 12.84 -5.37 0.35
N GLN A 39 12.99 -5.73 -0.92
CA GLN A 39 11.93 -5.53 -1.92
C GLN A 39 10.69 -6.35 -1.57
N THR A 40 10.86 -7.58 -1.09
CA THR A 40 9.77 -8.45 -0.65
C THR A 40 8.99 -7.82 0.51
N ILE A 41 9.68 -7.34 1.54
CA ILE A 41 9.05 -6.70 2.70
C ILE A 41 8.33 -5.42 2.26
N LYS A 42 8.97 -4.58 1.45
CA LYS A 42 8.38 -3.37 0.86
C LYS A 42 7.07 -3.69 0.15
N THR A 43 7.11 -4.63 -0.79
CA THR A 43 5.94 -4.97 -1.59
C THR A 43 4.85 -5.55 -0.71
N ALA A 44 5.18 -6.44 0.23
CA ALA A 44 4.19 -7.00 1.15
C ALA A 44 3.48 -5.92 1.96
N ILE A 45 4.20 -4.94 2.52
CA ILE A 45 3.57 -3.86 3.29
C ILE A 45 2.71 -2.98 2.39
N HIS A 46 3.15 -2.69 1.16
CA HIS A 46 2.39 -1.93 0.18
C HIS A 46 1.05 -2.64 -0.15
N GLU A 47 1.08 -3.94 -0.46
CA GLU A 47 -0.13 -4.69 -0.76
C GLU A 47 -1.04 -4.87 0.46
N ILE A 48 -0.48 -5.00 1.67
CA ILE A 48 -1.26 -4.99 2.92
C ILE A 48 -1.97 -3.65 3.10
N ALA A 49 -1.32 -2.54 2.80
CA ALA A 49 -1.93 -1.22 2.86
C ALA A 49 -3.10 -1.09 1.86
N HIS A 50 -2.93 -1.58 0.63
CA HIS A 50 -4.04 -1.69 -0.34
C HIS A 50 -5.19 -2.54 0.19
N ALA A 51 -4.90 -3.72 0.75
CA ALA A 51 -5.94 -4.60 1.28
C ALA A 51 -6.69 -3.97 2.47
N LYS A 52 -6.00 -3.24 3.35
CA LYS A 52 -6.62 -2.53 4.50
C LYS A 52 -7.44 -1.32 4.08
N LEU A 53 -6.92 -0.48 3.19
CA LEU A 53 -7.49 0.84 2.89
C LEU A 53 -8.41 0.85 1.67
N HIS A 54 -8.22 -0.08 0.75
CA HIS A 54 -8.73 0.02 -0.60
C HIS A 54 -9.44 -1.25 -1.07
N THR A 55 -9.87 -2.11 -0.16
CA THR A 55 -10.80 -3.19 -0.52
C THR A 55 -12.13 -2.63 -1.03
N ILE A 56 -12.80 -3.39 -1.89
CA ILE A 56 -14.15 -3.06 -2.35
C ILE A 56 -15.11 -4.01 -1.65
N ASP A 57 -16.08 -3.47 -0.93
CA ASP A 57 -17.20 -4.27 -0.44
C ASP A 57 -18.05 -4.70 -1.64
N PRO A 58 -18.16 -6.01 -1.93
CA PRO A 58 -18.91 -6.50 -3.07
C PRO A 58 -20.39 -6.15 -3.01
N ASN A 59 -20.93 -5.82 -1.84
CA ASN A 59 -22.32 -5.38 -1.65
C ASN A 59 -22.52 -3.88 -1.93
N THR A 60 -21.43 -3.10 -1.96
CA THR A 60 -21.45 -1.65 -2.20
C THR A 60 -20.36 -1.23 -3.20
N PRO A 61 -20.42 -1.68 -4.47
CA PRO A 61 -19.35 -1.42 -5.45
C PRO A 61 -19.23 0.06 -5.85
N GLU A 62 -20.31 0.83 -5.74
CA GLU A 62 -20.35 2.28 -6.00
C GLU A 62 -19.87 3.07 -4.77
N GLN A 63 -18.63 2.82 -4.33
CA GLN A 63 -18.03 3.58 -3.22
C GLN A 63 -17.72 5.01 -3.68
N THR A 64 -18.71 5.90 -3.59
CA THR A 64 -18.62 7.31 -4.02
C THR A 64 -17.53 8.11 -3.30
N ASN A 65 -17.09 7.64 -2.13
CA ASN A 65 -16.02 8.25 -1.34
C ASN A 65 -14.65 7.56 -1.52
N ARG A 66 -14.52 6.62 -2.47
CA ARG A 66 -13.25 5.94 -2.71
C ARG A 66 -12.25 6.91 -3.37
N PRO A 67 -11.04 7.07 -2.82
CA PRO A 67 -10.02 7.92 -3.44
C PRO A 67 -9.67 7.43 -4.85
N ASP A 68 -9.27 8.36 -5.72
CA ASP A 68 -8.75 8.03 -7.06
C ASP A 68 -7.50 7.14 -6.99
N SER A 69 -7.17 6.46 -8.09
CA SER A 69 -6.06 5.49 -8.10
C SER A 69 -4.72 6.09 -7.69
N ARG A 70 -4.42 7.33 -8.07
CA ARG A 70 -3.14 7.97 -7.71
C ARG A 70 -3.06 8.22 -6.20
N THR A 71 -4.17 8.62 -5.58
CA THR A 71 -4.23 8.77 -4.13
C THR A 71 -4.05 7.44 -3.40
N ARG A 72 -4.65 6.37 -3.92
CA ARG A 72 -4.50 5.03 -3.32
C ARG A 72 -3.06 4.54 -3.37
N GLU A 73 -2.39 4.66 -4.51
CA GLU A 73 -0.96 4.31 -4.63
C GLU A 73 -0.08 5.15 -3.70
N VAL A 74 -0.32 6.46 -3.63
CA VAL A 74 0.44 7.35 -2.75
C VAL A 74 0.24 6.98 -1.28
N GLN A 75 -0.98 6.64 -0.88
CA GLN A 75 -1.27 6.20 0.48
C GLN A 75 -0.55 4.88 0.79
N ALA A 76 -0.70 3.87 -0.07
CA ALA A 76 -0.07 2.56 0.09
C ALA A 76 1.46 2.64 0.13
N GLU A 77 2.06 3.40 -0.79
CA GLU A 77 3.51 3.55 -0.85
C GLU A 77 4.08 4.39 0.31
N SER A 78 3.35 5.42 0.76
CA SER A 78 3.74 6.20 1.93
C SER A 78 3.65 5.41 3.23
N VAL A 79 2.64 4.53 3.37
CA VAL A 79 2.53 3.60 4.49
C VAL A 79 3.71 2.63 4.49
N ALA A 80 4.00 2.00 3.34
CA ALA A 80 5.15 1.10 3.21
C ALA A 80 6.47 1.79 3.58
N TYR A 81 6.67 3.02 3.11
CA TYR A 81 7.83 3.82 3.47
C TYR A 81 7.90 4.08 4.98
N ALA A 82 6.83 4.56 5.60
CA ALA A 82 6.81 4.89 7.03
C ALA A 82 7.09 3.66 7.92
N VAL A 83 6.50 2.51 7.59
CA VAL A 83 6.72 1.25 8.33
C VAL A 83 8.16 0.75 8.14
N CYS A 84 8.68 0.75 6.92
CA CYS A 84 10.08 0.36 6.67
C CYS A 84 11.07 1.26 7.40
N GLN A 85 10.86 2.58 7.36
CA GLN A 85 11.69 3.55 8.08
C GLN A 85 11.65 3.32 9.59
N HIS A 86 10.48 3.01 10.16
CA HIS A 86 10.36 2.70 11.59
C HIS A 86 11.26 1.53 12.02
N TYR A 87 11.35 0.48 11.18
CA TYR A 87 12.20 -0.69 11.44
C TYR A 87 13.65 -0.54 10.96
N GLY A 88 14.06 0.65 10.52
CA GLY A 88 15.43 0.91 10.05
C GLY A 88 15.78 0.22 8.74
N LEU A 89 14.78 -0.14 7.92
CA LEU A 89 14.99 -0.69 6.60
C LEU A 89 15.31 0.45 5.63
N ASP A 90 16.49 0.39 5.00
CA ASP A 90 16.93 1.41 4.08
C ASP A 90 16.04 1.44 2.83
N THR A 91 15.20 2.46 2.74
CA THR A 91 14.33 2.72 1.60
C THR A 91 14.79 3.95 0.82
N SER A 92 16.08 4.30 0.86
CA SER A 92 16.65 5.47 0.20
C SER A 92 16.45 5.51 -1.32
N GLU A 93 16.19 4.37 -1.96
CA GLU A 93 15.79 4.30 -3.38
C GLU A 93 14.36 4.82 -3.65
N TYR A 94 13.56 5.15 -2.63
CA TYR A 94 12.25 5.77 -2.84
C TYR A 94 12.41 7.21 -3.36
N SER A 95 12.11 7.39 -4.65
CA SER A 95 11.90 8.72 -5.20
C SER A 95 10.47 9.18 -4.94
N PHE A 96 10.32 10.21 -4.09
CA PHE A 96 9.03 10.88 -3.83
C PHE A 96 8.56 11.79 -4.99
N GLY A 97 9.17 11.69 -6.18
CA GLY A 97 8.82 12.52 -7.32
C GLY A 97 7.33 12.42 -7.70
N TYR A 98 6.72 11.24 -7.52
CA TYR A 98 5.29 11.05 -7.74
C TYR A 98 4.43 11.75 -6.69
N VAL A 99 4.90 11.92 -5.44
CA VAL A 99 4.15 12.61 -4.36
C VAL A 99 4.05 14.10 -4.66
N ALA A 100 5.14 14.72 -5.13
CA ALA A 100 5.11 16.12 -5.55
C ALA A 100 4.11 16.33 -6.70
N GLY A 101 4.13 15.44 -7.70
CA GLY A 101 3.16 15.44 -8.80
C GLY A 101 1.72 15.17 -8.33
N TRP A 102 1.53 14.26 -7.37
CA TRP A 102 0.22 13.94 -6.81
C TRP A 102 -0.38 15.07 -5.98
N SER A 103 0.44 15.81 -5.23
CA SER A 103 -0.02 16.95 -4.43
C SER A 103 -0.43 18.17 -5.26
N SER A 104 0.06 18.25 -6.50
CA SER A 104 -0.25 19.37 -7.39
C SER A 104 -1.72 19.35 -7.78
N GLY A 105 -2.42 20.46 -7.53
CA GLY A 105 -3.84 20.60 -7.83
C GLY A 105 -4.80 19.98 -6.82
N ARG A 106 -4.31 19.57 -5.63
CA ARG A 106 -5.15 19.11 -4.52
C ARG A 106 -5.33 20.17 -3.46
N GLU A 107 -6.54 20.21 -2.89
CA GLU A 107 -6.85 21.10 -1.79
C GLU A 107 -6.19 20.63 -0.48
N LEU A 108 -5.91 21.57 0.42
CA LEU A 108 -5.28 21.28 1.71
C LEU A 108 -6.06 20.24 2.53
N ALA A 109 -7.39 20.22 2.41
CA ALA A 109 -8.23 19.24 3.08
C ALA A 109 -7.96 17.81 2.59
N GLU A 110 -7.78 17.59 1.28
CA GLU A 110 -7.49 16.29 0.69
C GLU A 110 -6.10 15.77 1.13
N LEU A 111 -5.12 16.68 1.15
CA LEU A 111 -3.76 16.37 1.60
C LEU A 111 -3.76 15.96 3.07
N LYS A 112 -4.44 16.72 3.94
CA LYS A 112 -4.56 16.40 5.36
C LYS A 112 -5.25 15.07 5.60
N ALA A 113 -6.36 14.81 4.91
CA ALA A 113 -7.07 13.53 5.02
C ALA A 113 -6.17 12.35 4.64
N SER A 114 -5.41 12.47 3.55
CA SER A 114 -4.47 11.42 3.13
C SER A 114 -3.34 11.20 4.13
N LEU A 115 -2.76 12.27 4.69
CA LEU A 115 -1.73 12.16 5.72
C LEU A 115 -2.24 11.50 7.01
N GLU A 116 -3.49 11.77 7.39
CA GLU A 116 -4.11 11.13 8.54
C GLU A 116 -4.32 9.63 8.31
N VAL A 117 -4.80 9.24 7.13
CA VAL A 117 -4.92 7.83 6.70
C VAL A 117 -3.56 7.13 6.74
N ILE A 118 -2.52 7.74 6.16
CA ILE A 118 -1.16 7.20 6.14
C ILE A 118 -0.65 6.98 7.57
N ARG A 119 -0.75 8.01 8.43
CA ARG A 119 -0.30 7.94 9.81
C ARG A 119 -1.02 6.84 10.59
N SER A 120 -2.36 6.78 10.49
CA SER A 120 -3.16 5.79 11.22
C SER A 120 -2.80 4.36 10.80
N THR A 121 -2.71 4.13 9.49
CA THR A 121 -2.43 2.79 8.95
C THR A 121 -1.02 2.35 9.26
N ALA A 122 -0.03 3.24 9.13
CA ALA A 122 1.34 2.93 9.52
C ALA A 122 1.43 2.59 11.01
N HIS A 123 0.71 3.33 11.88
CA HIS A 123 0.68 3.05 13.31
C HIS A 123 0.09 1.66 13.63
N GLU A 124 -0.99 1.25 12.96
CA GLU A 124 -1.56 -0.09 13.08
C GLU A 124 -0.61 -1.21 12.64
N LEU A 125 0.25 -0.95 11.65
CA LEU A 125 1.19 -1.94 11.15
C LEU A 125 2.48 -2.02 11.98
N ILE A 126 2.76 -1.00 12.79
CA ILE A 126 3.93 -0.92 13.67
C ILE A 126 3.66 -1.49 15.06
N SER A 127 2.42 -1.32 15.56
CA SER A 127 2.03 -1.58 16.97
C SER A 127 1.45 -2.98 17.16
#